data_AF-A0A183HFT8-F1
#
_entry.id   AF-A0A183HFT8-F1
#
_cell.length_a   1.000
_cell.length_b   1.000
_cell.length_c   1.000
_cell.angle_alpha   90.00
_cell.angle_beta   90.00
_cell.angle_gamma   90.00
#
_symmetry.space_group_name_H-M   'P 1'
#
loop_
_entity.id
_entity.type
_entity.pdbx_description
1 polymer ?
#
loop_
_entity_poly.entity_id
_entity_poly.type
_entity_poly.pdbx_seq_one_letter_code
_entity_poly.pdbx_strand_id
1 'polypeptide(L)'
;MELSKQAKVEKATGGRTIWRNIIWLIILFAYSFIGGIVFSAIEGNYDKSEILMKYRHDLDLYEKRKTYQIKIFKRILEIDKNDLHQQNNSLSTSEIENHKIKLASDIFNRYERELGIEIKQPVMEETKWNIWGGVYYAASLYTTIGYGNFHPATSAGRIISMIYAFCGIPLVFTILLEWGFLYYTWLDMFWKWFNVKFCSNTMKKHHKRRLEKEKFTF
;
A
#
# COMPACT_ATOMS: atom_id res chain seq x y z
N MET A 1 56.20 -12.41 1.91
CA MET A 1 55.79 -11.64 3.10
C MET A 1 55.06 -10.33 2.75
N GLU A 2 55.39 -9.70 1.62
CA GLU A 2 54.67 -8.49 1.16
C GLU A 2 53.26 -8.76 0.60
N LEU A 3 53.07 -9.84 -0.15
CA LEU A 3 51.75 -10.22 -0.68
C LEU A 3 50.71 -10.52 0.42
N SER A 4 51.13 -11.08 1.56
CA SER A 4 50.23 -11.32 2.69
C SER A 4 49.93 -10.04 3.49
N LYS A 5 50.86 -9.07 3.51
CA LYS A 5 50.60 -7.73 4.07
C LYS A 5 49.66 -6.94 3.18
N GLN A 6 49.85 -6.93 1.86
CA GLN A 6 48.99 -6.25 0.90
C GLN A 6 47.56 -6.81 0.91
N ALA A 7 47.39 -8.13 0.90
CA ALA A 7 46.06 -8.77 1.00
C ALA A 7 45.34 -8.49 2.33
N LYS A 8 46.09 -8.31 3.43
CA LYS A 8 45.53 -7.97 4.74
C LYS A 8 45.14 -6.49 4.84
N VAL A 9 45.89 -5.60 4.18
CA VAL A 9 45.55 -4.17 4.06
C VAL A 9 44.33 -3.98 3.17
N GLU A 10 44.24 -4.67 2.03
CA GLU A 10 43.12 -4.62 1.09
C GLU A 10 41.80 -5.15 1.69
N LYS A 11 41.87 -6.25 2.47
CA LYS A 11 40.71 -6.73 3.25
C LYS A 11 40.27 -5.75 4.35
N ALA A 12 41.21 -5.02 4.97
CA ALA A 12 40.89 -4.04 6.01
C ALA A 12 40.26 -2.76 5.43
N THR A 13 40.68 -2.31 4.24
CA THR A 13 40.07 -1.18 3.53
C THR A 13 38.70 -1.54 2.96
N GLY A 14 38.53 -2.74 2.38
CA GLY A 14 37.23 -3.21 1.88
C GLY A 14 36.15 -3.35 2.96
N GLY A 15 36.53 -3.72 4.19
CA GLY A 15 35.61 -3.70 5.32
C GLY A 15 35.13 -2.27 5.66
N ARG A 16 36.06 -1.31 5.78
CA ARG A 16 35.72 0.08 6.16
C ARG A 16 34.81 0.79 5.17
N THR A 17 34.89 0.48 3.88
CA THR A 17 34.00 1.08 2.86
C THR A 17 32.58 0.54 2.95
N ILE A 18 32.41 -0.76 3.19
CA ILE A 18 31.09 -1.39 3.35
C ILE A 18 30.36 -0.82 4.58
N TRP A 19 31.06 -0.70 5.72
CA TRP A 19 30.50 -0.12 6.94
C TRP A 19 30.05 1.34 6.74
N ARG A 20 30.80 2.14 5.99
CA ARG A 20 30.41 3.52 5.65
C ARG A 20 29.12 3.57 4.82
N ASN A 21 28.96 2.68 3.85
CA ASN A 21 27.76 2.63 3.01
C ASN A 21 26.52 2.17 3.79
N ILE A 22 26.70 1.29 4.79
CA ILE A 22 25.63 0.86 5.71
C ILE A 22 25.15 2.02 6.57
N ILE A 23 26.06 2.89 7.04
CA ILE A 23 25.69 4.07 7.84
C ILE A 23 24.73 4.98 7.07
N TRP A 24 24.98 5.23 5.79
CA TRP A 24 24.09 6.04 4.97
C TRP A 24 22.69 5.43 4.78
N LEU A 25 22.59 4.10 4.70
CA LEU A 25 21.29 3.43 4.64
C LEU A 25 20.55 3.53 5.97
N ILE A 26 21.25 3.43 7.10
CA ILE A 26 20.66 3.63 8.43
C ILE A 26 20.13 5.07 8.56
N ILE A 27 20.89 6.06 8.09
CA ILE A 27 20.47 7.46 8.07
C ILE A 27 19.21 7.63 7.22
N LEU A 28 19.15 7.01 6.04
CA LEU A 28 17.95 7.04 5.20
C LEU A 28 16.75 6.41 5.89
N PHE A 29 16.91 5.24 6.51
CA PHE A 29 15.82 4.57 7.20
C PHE A 29 15.30 5.41 8.37
N ALA A 30 16.21 6.02 9.14
CA ALA A 30 15.86 6.95 10.21
C ALA A 30 15.13 8.18 9.66
N TYR A 31 15.60 8.74 8.54
CA TYR A 31 14.98 9.88 7.87
C TYR A 31 13.54 9.56 7.45
N SER A 32 13.31 8.39 6.83
CA SER A 32 11.97 7.93 6.44
C SER A 32 11.05 7.73 7.65
N PHE A 33 11.58 7.20 8.75
CA PHE A 33 10.80 7.01 9.98
C PHE A 33 10.40 8.34 10.62
N ILE A 34 11.32 9.31 10.67
CA ILE A 34 11.05 10.67 11.15
C ILE A 34 9.99 11.34 10.27
N GLY A 35 10.16 11.29 8.95
CA GLY A 35 9.16 11.79 8.00
C GLY A 35 7.80 11.14 8.22
N GLY A 36 7.76 9.82 8.40
CA GLY A 36 6.52 9.09 8.63
C GLY A 36 5.82 9.47 9.93
N ILE A 37 6.55 9.68 11.01
CA ILE A 37 5.98 10.18 12.28
C ILE A 37 5.43 11.60 12.08
N VAL A 38 6.19 12.48 11.45
CA VAL A 38 5.79 13.89 11.23
C VAL A 38 4.52 13.97 10.39
N PHE A 39 4.48 13.30 9.23
CA PHE A 39 3.30 13.34 8.36
C PHE A 39 2.09 12.64 8.97
N SER A 40 2.30 11.50 9.65
CA SER A 40 1.23 10.80 10.38
C SER A 40 0.64 11.67 11.49
N ALA A 41 1.47 12.41 12.23
CA ALA A 41 1.00 13.30 13.28
C ALA A 41 0.20 14.51 12.75
N ILE A 42 0.62 15.08 11.61
CA ILE A 42 -0.01 16.26 11.03
C ILE A 42 -1.30 15.91 10.30
N GLU A 43 -1.24 14.92 9.40
CA GLU A 43 -2.37 14.57 8.52
C GLU A 43 -3.30 13.55 9.15
N GLY A 44 -2.84 12.76 10.13
CA GLY A 44 -3.63 11.67 10.71
C GLY A 44 -4.90 12.14 11.42
N ASN A 45 -4.92 13.34 12.01
CA ASN A 45 -6.14 13.88 12.60
C ASN A 45 -7.10 14.44 11.55
N TYR A 46 -6.57 15.11 10.52
CA TYR A 46 -7.36 15.68 9.44
C TYR A 46 -8.05 14.59 8.62
N ASP A 47 -7.31 13.57 8.18
CA ASP A 47 -7.84 12.44 7.40
C ASP A 47 -8.93 11.67 8.16
N LYS A 48 -8.73 11.41 9.45
CA LYS A 48 -9.77 10.80 10.31
C LYS A 48 -11.04 11.63 10.34
N SER A 49 -10.92 12.95 10.44
CA SER A 49 -12.08 13.86 10.47
C SER A 49 -12.82 13.88 9.13
N GLU A 50 -12.09 13.83 8.01
CA GLU A 50 -12.66 13.78 6.66
C GLU A 50 -13.38 12.45 6.40
N ILE A 51 -12.72 11.31 6.70
CA ILE A 51 -13.32 9.97 6.62
C ILE A 51 -14.59 9.90 7.47
N LEU A 52 -14.55 10.45 8.69
CA LEU A 52 -15.71 10.47 9.58
C LEU A 52 -16.84 11.33 9.03
N MET A 53 -16.55 12.50 8.44
CA MET A 53 -17.57 13.33 7.82
C MET A 53 -18.21 12.64 6.62
N LYS A 54 -17.41 12.02 5.76
CA LYS A 54 -17.90 11.25 4.61
C LYS A 54 -18.79 10.07 5.06
N TYR A 55 -18.32 9.31 6.07
CA TYR A 55 -19.09 8.22 6.66
C TYR A 55 -20.44 8.71 7.24
N ARG A 56 -20.43 9.81 7.99
CA ARG A 56 -21.66 10.41 8.55
C ARG A 56 -22.62 10.86 7.45
N HIS A 57 -22.10 11.46 6.39
CA HIS A 57 -22.91 11.90 5.26
C HIS A 57 -23.57 10.72 4.54
N ASP A 58 -22.80 9.68 4.24
CA ASP A 58 -23.32 8.46 3.59
C ASP A 58 -24.31 7.72 4.50
N LEU A 59 -24.09 7.75 5.82
CA LEU A 59 -24.99 7.14 6.80
C LEU A 59 -26.32 7.90 6.89
N ASP A 60 -26.27 9.23 6.92
CA ASP A 60 -27.46 10.08 6.89
C ASP A 60 -28.28 9.88 5.61
N LEU A 61 -27.62 9.76 4.45
CA LEU A 61 -28.29 9.42 3.19
C LEU A 61 -28.96 8.05 3.25
N TYR A 62 -28.26 7.04 3.78
CA TYR A 62 -28.81 5.70 3.97
C TYR A 62 -30.04 5.69 4.91
N GLU A 63 -29.97 6.40 6.04
CA GLU A 63 -31.06 6.49 7.01
C GLU A 63 -32.28 7.24 6.47
N LYS A 64 -32.05 8.36 5.78
CA LYS A 64 -33.10 9.13 5.10
C LYS A 64 -33.82 8.25 4.09
N ARG A 65 -33.08 7.54 3.24
CA ARG A 65 -33.65 6.63 2.25
C ARG A 65 -34.55 5.57 2.89
N LYS A 66 -34.05 4.88 3.92
CA LYS A 66 -34.82 3.86 4.65
C LYS A 66 -36.11 4.45 5.23
N THR A 67 -36.02 5.64 5.81
CA THR A 67 -37.16 6.36 6.39
C THR A 67 -38.21 6.72 5.33
N TYR A 68 -37.79 7.27 4.17
CA TYR A 68 -38.69 7.61 3.08
C TYR A 68 -39.34 6.38 2.44
N GLN A 69 -38.59 5.30 2.25
CA GLN A 69 -39.15 4.03 1.76
C GLN A 69 -40.28 3.53 2.66
N ILE A 70 -40.03 3.45 3.98
CA ILE A 70 -41.06 3.03 4.94
C ILE A 70 -42.26 3.99 4.91
N LYS A 71 -42.03 5.29 4.79
CA LYS A 71 -43.10 6.29 4.73
C LYS A 71 -43.98 6.13 3.49
N ILE A 72 -43.37 5.89 2.32
CA ILE A 72 -44.07 5.62 1.07
C ILE A 72 -44.90 4.35 1.19
N PHE A 73 -44.31 3.25 1.68
CA PHE A 73 -45.04 1.98 1.83
C PHE A 73 -46.19 2.08 2.81
N LYS A 74 -46.02 2.78 3.94
CA LYS A 74 -47.13 3.03 4.89
C LYS A 74 -48.26 3.79 4.22
N ARG A 75 -47.96 4.86 3.47
CA ARG A 75 -48.99 5.63 2.75
C ARG A 75 -49.72 4.78 1.70
N ILE A 76 -49.00 3.92 0.96
CA ILE A 76 -49.62 2.99 -0.01
C ILE A 76 -50.54 2.00 0.71
N LEU A 77 -50.10 1.45 1.84
CA LEU A 77 -50.89 0.52 2.65
C LEU A 77 -52.12 1.18 3.27
N GLU A 78 -52.03 2.45 3.67
CA GLU A 78 -53.16 3.24 4.15
C GLU A 78 -54.21 3.46 3.04
N ILE A 79 -53.78 3.69 1.79
CA ILE A 79 -54.69 3.79 0.64
C ILE A 79 -55.45 2.47 0.41
N ASP A 80 -54.74 1.32 0.45
CA ASP A 80 -55.34 -0.03 0.35
C ASP A 80 -56.37 -0.29 1.47
N LYS A 81 -56.09 0.23 2.68
CA LYS A 81 -56.98 0.11 3.83
C LYS A 81 -58.25 0.95 3.71
N ASN A 82 -58.15 2.13 3.11
CA ASN A 82 -59.29 3.05 2.98
C ASN A 82 -60.40 2.52 2.05
N ASP A 83 -60.05 1.71 1.05
CA ASP A 83 -61.03 1.01 0.19
C ASP A 83 -61.69 -0.19 0.89
N LEU A 84 -61.04 -0.77 1.92
CA LEU A 84 -61.52 -1.96 2.63
C LEU A 84 -62.39 -1.66 3.87
N HIS A 85 -62.80 -0.40 4.08
CA HIS A 85 -63.60 0.02 5.23
C HIS A 85 -65.04 -0.55 5.30
N GLN A 86 -65.40 -1.54 4.47
CA GLN A 86 -66.71 -2.18 4.55
C GLN A 86 -66.76 -3.54 5.26
N GLN A 87 -65.65 -4.17 5.71
CA GLN A 87 -65.80 -5.50 6.34
C GLN A 87 -64.80 -5.85 7.47
N ASN A 88 -65.33 -5.74 8.70
CA ASN A 88 -65.07 -6.44 9.97
C ASN A 88 -63.66 -6.90 10.42
N ASN A 89 -63.33 -6.41 11.63
CA ASN A 89 -62.72 -7.03 12.82
C ASN A 89 -61.33 -7.72 12.80
N SER A 90 -60.44 -7.10 13.60
CA SER A 90 -59.60 -7.70 14.66
C SER A 90 -58.85 -8.99 14.32
N LEU A 91 -57.95 -8.91 13.35
CA LEU A 91 -56.75 -9.75 13.33
C LEU A 91 -55.55 -8.82 13.43
N SER A 92 -54.54 -9.21 14.22
CA SER A 92 -53.30 -8.46 14.54
C SER A 92 -52.80 -7.62 13.36
N THR A 93 -53.32 -6.40 13.27
CA THR A 93 -53.23 -5.60 12.05
C THR A 93 -51.79 -5.17 11.83
N SER A 94 -51.05 -5.04 12.93
CA SER A 94 -49.64 -4.73 12.95
C SER A 94 -48.76 -5.83 12.34
N GLU A 95 -49.06 -7.12 12.51
CA GLU A 95 -48.24 -8.21 11.95
C GLU A 95 -48.44 -8.33 10.44
N ILE A 96 -49.69 -8.19 9.98
CA ILE A 96 -50.03 -8.18 8.55
C ILE A 96 -49.44 -6.94 7.88
N GLU A 97 -49.52 -5.76 8.52
CA GLU A 97 -48.88 -4.55 8.03
C GLU A 97 -47.37 -4.71 7.93
N ASN A 98 -46.72 -5.24 8.97
CA ASN A 98 -45.28 -5.49 8.96
C ASN A 98 -44.89 -6.50 7.86
N HIS A 99 -45.70 -7.53 7.64
CA HIS A 99 -45.48 -8.50 6.55
C HIS A 99 -45.61 -7.85 5.17
N LYS A 100 -46.64 -7.03 4.95
CA LYS A 100 -46.84 -6.28 3.71
C LYS A 100 -45.71 -5.26 3.48
N ILE A 101 -45.26 -4.54 4.53
CA ILE A 101 -44.12 -3.61 4.47
C ILE A 101 -42.85 -4.36 4.08
N LYS A 102 -42.62 -5.55 4.64
CA LYS A 102 -41.45 -6.38 4.31
C LYS A 102 -41.47 -6.82 2.85
N LEU A 103 -42.61 -7.28 2.34
CA LEU A 103 -42.78 -7.63 0.92
C LEU A 103 -42.53 -6.42 0.00
N ALA A 104 -43.08 -5.26 0.34
CA ALA A 104 -42.88 -4.04 -0.43
C ALA A 104 -41.41 -3.61 -0.45
N SER A 105 -40.73 -3.70 0.70
CA SER A 105 -39.29 -3.46 0.81
C SER A 105 -38.47 -4.42 -0.05
N ASP A 106 -38.81 -5.70 -0.09
CA ASP A 106 -38.11 -6.71 -0.92
C ASP A 106 -38.31 -6.46 -2.42
N ILE A 107 -39.52 -6.06 -2.84
CA ILE A 107 -39.80 -5.69 -4.23
C ILE A 107 -38.95 -4.48 -4.64
N PHE A 108 -38.89 -3.46 -3.79
CA PHE A 108 -38.11 -2.25 -4.07
C PHE A 108 -36.61 -2.53 -4.12
N ASN A 109 -36.09 -3.34 -3.19
CA ASN A 109 -34.70 -3.77 -3.20
C ASN A 109 -34.34 -4.55 -4.49
N ARG A 110 -35.27 -5.35 -5.04
CA ARG A 110 -35.07 -6.04 -6.33
C ARG A 110 -35.05 -5.06 -7.49
N TYR A 111 -36.00 -4.13 -7.54
CA TYR A 111 -36.06 -3.08 -8.56
C TYR A 111 -34.77 -2.24 -8.60
N GLU A 112 -34.27 -1.84 -7.43
CA GLU A 112 -33.03 -1.08 -7.34
C GLU A 112 -31.81 -1.88 -7.78
N ARG A 113 -31.76 -3.18 -7.48
CA ARG A 113 -30.69 -4.08 -7.95
C ARG A 113 -30.69 -4.20 -9.47
N GLU A 114 -31.86 -4.30 -10.09
CA GLU A 114 -31.99 -4.33 -11.56
C GLU A 114 -31.56 -3.02 -12.22
N LEU A 115 -31.81 -1.89 -11.56
CA LEU A 115 -31.31 -0.58 -11.98
C LEU A 115 -29.81 -0.34 -11.69
N GLY A 116 -29.15 -1.26 -10.97
CA GLY A 116 -27.75 -1.09 -10.54
C GLY A 116 -27.56 -0.07 -9.40
N ILE A 117 -28.64 0.31 -8.70
CA ILE A 117 -28.61 1.23 -7.56
C ILE A 117 -28.38 0.40 -6.28
N GLU A 118 -27.14 0.22 -5.88
CA GLU A 118 -26.79 -0.54 -4.67
C GLU A 118 -26.35 0.40 -3.54
N ILE A 119 -27.30 0.95 -2.78
CA ILE A 119 -26.99 1.76 -1.60
C ILE A 119 -26.85 0.83 -0.39
N LYS A 120 -25.60 0.47 -0.07
CA LYS A 120 -25.23 -0.34 1.09
C LYS A 120 -25.10 0.52 2.35
N GLN A 121 -25.13 -0.15 3.50
CA GLN A 121 -24.71 0.49 4.75
C GLN A 121 -23.24 0.92 4.61
N PRO A 122 -22.92 2.20 4.86
CA PRO A 122 -21.54 2.65 4.83
C PRO A 122 -20.77 1.95 5.96
N VAL A 123 -19.51 1.63 5.68
CA VAL A 123 -18.55 1.07 6.65
C VAL A 123 -17.49 2.14 6.89
N MET A 124 -17.05 2.30 8.15
CA MET A 124 -15.94 3.22 8.42
C MET A 124 -14.65 2.67 7.84
N GLU A 125 -14.02 3.46 6.98
CA GLU A 125 -12.67 3.19 6.50
C GLU A 125 -11.63 3.54 7.57
N GLU A 126 -10.54 2.78 7.62
CA GLU A 126 -9.40 3.13 8.45
C GLU A 126 -8.57 4.24 7.81
N THR A 127 -7.97 5.09 8.65
CA THR A 127 -7.08 6.14 8.16
C THR A 127 -5.85 5.53 7.48
N LYS A 128 -5.49 6.10 6.32
CA LYS A 128 -4.28 5.72 5.58
C LYS A 128 -3.03 6.33 6.21
N TRP A 129 -3.18 7.39 7.01
CA TRP A 129 -2.11 8.05 7.75
C TRP A 129 -1.78 7.35 9.06
N ASN A 130 -1.35 6.10 8.96
CA ASN A 130 -0.64 5.43 10.04
C ASN A 130 0.88 5.66 9.89
N ILE A 131 1.69 5.21 10.86
CA ILE A 131 3.16 5.40 10.81
C ILE A 131 3.73 4.84 9.51
N TRP A 132 3.31 3.65 9.10
CA TRP A 132 3.78 2.99 7.87
C TRP A 132 3.34 3.71 6.60
N GLY A 133 2.12 4.24 6.57
CA GLY A 133 1.59 5.07 5.49
C GLY A 133 2.38 6.37 5.37
N GLY A 134 2.68 7.02 6.50
CA GLY A 134 3.57 8.17 6.55
C GLY A 134 4.98 7.84 6.02
N VAL A 135 5.56 6.71 6.43
CA VAL A 135 6.88 6.25 5.93
C VAL A 135 6.82 6.00 4.42
N TYR A 136 5.75 5.36 3.93
CA TYR A 136 5.53 5.13 2.51
C TYR A 136 5.44 6.43 1.72
N TYR A 137 4.69 7.41 2.23
CA TYR A 137 4.60 8.74 1.65
C TYR A 137 5.97 9.43 1.62
N ALA A 138 6.66 9.50 2.76
CA ALA A 138 7.99 10.06 2.88
C ALA A 138 8.99 9.42 1.90
N ALA A 139 8.94 8.10 1.76
CA ALA A 139 9.74 7.35 0.81
C ALA A 139 9.42 7.71 -0.64
N SER A 140 8.14 7.71 -1.02
CA SER A 140 7.72 8.09 -2.37
C SER A 140 8.07 9.54 -2.73
N LEU A 141 8.18 10.41 -1.72
CA LEU A 141 8.48 11.83 -1.87
C LEU A 141 9.96 12.07 -2.18
N TYR A 142 10.88 11.57 -1.34
CA TYR A 142 12.32 11.76 -1.59
C TYR A 142 12.85 10.93 -2.75
N THR A 143 12.19 9.82 -3.09
CA THR A 143 12.52 9.01 -4.28
C THR A 143 11.95 9.61 -5.56
N THR A 144 11.17 10.69 -5.46
CA THR A 144 10.51 11.36 -6.59
C THR A 144 9.56 10.45 -7.38
N ILE A 145 9.09 9.33 -6.79
CA ILE A 145 8.09 8.45 -7.39
C ILE A 145 6.74 9.15 -7.47
N GLY A 146 6.30 9.74 -6.35
CA GLY A 146 5.14 10.65 -6.29
C GLY A 146 3.85 10.17 -6.98
N TYR A 147 3.29 9.02 -6.58
CA TYR A 147 2.07 8.45 -7.21
C TYR A 147 0.84 9.38 -7.26
N GLY A 148 0.75 10.37 -6.37
CA GLY A 148 -0.31 11.39 -6.36
C GLY A 148 -1.67 10.93 -5.83
N ASN A 149 -1.87 9.63 -5.55
CA ASN A 149 -3.07 9.08 -4.93
C ASN A 149 -3.08 9.20 -3.38
N PHE A 150 -1.92 9.44 -2.78
CA PHE A 150 -1.74 9.60 -1.34
C PHE A 150 -0.87 10.83 -1.08
N HIS A 151 -1.50 11.91 -0.59
CA HIS A 151 -0.86 13.22 -0.43
C HIS A 151 -1.44 13.98 0.77
N PRO A 152 -0.66 14.88 1.40
CA PRO A 152 -1.15 15.73 2.46
C PRO A 152 -2.26 16.64 1.94
N ALA A 153 -3.37 16.67 2.66
CA ALA A 153 -4.48 17.55 2.35
C ALA A 153 -4.27 18.92 2.99
N THR A 154 -3.63 18.98 4.15
CA THR A 154 -3.42 20.24 4.88
C THR A 154 -2.36 21.13 4.24
N SER A 155 -2.54 22.45 4.37
CA SER A 155 -1.54 23.43 3.91
C SER A 155 -0.19 23.27 4.62
N ALA A 156 -0.21 22.95 5.92
CA ALA A 156 1.00 22.71 6.72
C ALA A 156 1.75 21.47 6.22
N GLY A 157 1.04 20.36 5.99
CA GLY A 157 1.61 19.13 5.45
C GLY A 157 2.28 19.36 4.09
N ARG A 158 1.67 20.14 3.20
CA ARG A 158 2.26 20.48 1.89
C ARG A 158 3.56 21.27 2.01
N ILE A 159 3.62 22.28 2.88
CA ILE A 159 4.83 23.08 3.10
C ILE A 159 5.96 22.20 3.67
N ILE A 160 5.63 21.34 4.64
CA ILE A 160 6.59 20.42 5.24
C ILE A 160 7.08 19.40 4.20
N SER A 161 6.21 18.91 3.32
CA SER A 161 6.62 18.05 2.20
C SER A 161 7.62 18.73 1.27
N MET A 162 7.45 20.01 0.96
CA MET A 162 8.41 20.74 0.13
C MET A 162 9.80 20.83 0.79
N ILE A 163 9.84 21.18 2.08
CA ILE A 163 11.09 21.27 2.85
C ILE A 163 11.74 19.90 2.98
N TYR A 164 10.93 18.87 3.26
CA TYR A 164 11.39 17.49 3.40
C TYR A 164 11.92 16.93 2.07
N ALA A 165 11.29 17.25 0.94
CA ALA A 165 11.78 16.86 -0.38
C ALA A 165 13.13 17.54 -0.70
N PHE A 166 13.28 18.82 -0.38
CA PHE A 166 14.51 19.57 -0.62
C PHE A 166 15.73 18.94 0.06
N CYS A 167 15.59 18.45 1.30
CA CYS A 167 16.67 17.74 2.01
C CYS A 167 16.78 16.26 1.60
N GLY A 168 15.65 15.61 1.30
CA GLY A 168 15.60 14.18 1.02
C GLY A 168 16.18 13.79 -0.34
N ILE A 169 15.93 14.60 -1.38
CA ILE A 169 16.37 14.29 -2.75
C ILE A 169 17.92 14.23 -2.85
N PRO A 170 18.69 15.23 -2.37
CA PRO A 170 20.15 15.16 -2.37
C PRO A 170 20.71 13.98 -1.55
N LEU A 171 20.06 13.67 -0.42
CA LEU A 171 20.44 12.56 0.46
C LEU A 171 20.31 11.22 -0.29
N VAL A 172 19.17 10.97 -0.94
CA VAL A 172 18.92 9.74 -1.69
C VAL A 172 19.81 9.66 -2.91
N PHE A 173 20.03 10.77 -3.61
CA PHE A 173 20.94 10.82 -4.74
C PHE A 173 22.36 10.39 -4.35
N THR A 174 22.86 10.88 -3.21
CA THR A 174 24.18 10.48 -2.68
C THR A 174 24.25 8.98 -2.38
N ILE A 175 23.20 8.44 -1.76
CA ILE A 175 23.11 7.00 -1.45
C ILE A 175 23.09 6.16 -2.72
N LEU A 176 22.31 6.57 -3.72
CA LEU A 176 22.21 5.86 -5.00
C LEU A 176 23.57 5.77 -5.70
N LEU A 177 24.38 6.83 -5.65
CA LEU A 177 25.73 6.81 -6.23
C LEU A 177 26.66 5.82 -5.53
N GLU A 178 26.71 5.84 -4.19
CA GLU A 178 27.55 4.92 -3.42
C GLU A 178 27.13 3.46 -3.60
N TRP A 179 25.81 3.21 -3.59
CA TRP A 179 25.24 1.87 -3.78
C TRP A 179 25.39 1.38 -5.22
N GLY A 180 25.29 2.28 -6.20
CA GLY A 180 25.55 1.96 -7.61
C GLY A 180 26.98 1.47 -7.84
N PHE A 181 27.97 2.11 -7.21
CA PHE A 181 29.35 1.65 -7.28
C PHE A 181 29.55 0.29 -6.61
N LEU A 182 28.98 0.08 -5.42
CA LEU A 182 29.05 -1.20 -4.73
C LEU A 182 28.40 -2.32 -5.56
N TYR A 183 27.23 -2.07 -6.12
CA TYR A 183 26.55 -2.99 -7.02
C TYR A 183 27.38 -3.33 -8.26
N TYR A 184 27.99 -2.32 -8.90
CA TYR A 184 28.89 -2.53 -10.03
C TYR A 184 30.10 -3.41 -9.67
N THR A 185 30.77 -3.13 -8.55
CA THR A 185 31.92 -3.96 -8.11
C THR A 185 31.51 -5.40 -7.78
N TRP A 186 30.31 -5.59 -7.22
CA TRP A 186 29.78 -6.91 -6.94
C TRP A 186 29.46 -7.68 -8.22
N LEU A 187 28.82 -7.02 -9.20
CA LEU A 187 28.57 -7.59 -10.52
C LEU A 187 29.87 -7.95 -11.26
N ASP A 188 30.87 -7.07 -11.27
CA ASP A 188 32.16 -7.32 -11.92
C ASP A 188 32.92 -8.47 -11.24
N MET A 189 32.94 -8.50 -9.90
CA MET A 189 33.51 -9.61 -9.15
C MET A 189 32.79 -10.92 -9.45
N PHE A 190 31.45 -10.90 -9.49
CA PHE A 190 30.63 -12.06 -9.84
C PHE A 190 30.90 -12.52 -11.28
N TRP A 191 30.98 -11.59 -12.24
CA TRP A 191 31.25 -11.85 -13.66
C TRP A 191 32.64 -12.47 -13.86
N LYS A 192 33.67 -11.90 -13.22
CA LYS A 192 35.04 -12.45 -13.23
C LYS A 192 35.10 -13.83 -12.60
N TRP A 193 34.47 -14.01 -11.43
CA TRP A 193 34.38 -15.31 -10.78
C TRP A 193 33.67 -16.34 -11.65
N PHE A 194 32.55 -15.97 -12.27
CA PHE A 194 31.79 -16.83 -13.17
C PHE A 194 32.62 -17.23 -14.38
N ASN A 195 33.23 -16.27 -15.08
CA ASN A 195 34.07 -16.54 -16.26
C ASN A 195 35.29 -17.38 -15.91
N VAL A 196 36.01 -17.08 -14.83
CA VAL A 196 37.18 -17.86 -14.40
C VAL A 196 36.77 -19.28 -14.00
N LYS A 197 35.69 -19.45 -13.25
CA LYS A 197 35.21 -20.77 -12.81
C LYS A 197 34.72 -21.60 -13.99
N PHE A 198 34.00 -20.98 -14.93
CA PHE A 198 33.50 -21.64 -16.13
C PHE A 198 34.63 -22.00 -17.10
N CYS A 199 35.61 -21.11 -17.30
CA CYS A 199 36.78 -21.35 -18.15
C CYS A 199 37.71 -22.40 -17.54
N SER A 200 37.96 -22.34 -16.23
CA SER A 200 38.75 -23.33 -15.49
C SER A 200 38.11 -24.72 -15.53
N ASN A 201 36.78 -24.82 -15.35
CA ASN A 201 36.07 -26.09 -15.44
C ASN A 201 36.09 -26.67 -16.87
N THR A 202 35.96 -25.82 -17.89
CA THR A 202 36.08 -26.23 -19.29
C THR A 202 37.51 -26.71 -19.60
N MET A 203 38.54 -25.98 -19.19
CA MET A 203 39.94 -26.38 -19.39
C MET A 203 40.32 -27.68 -18.66
N LYS A 204 39.90 -27.86 -17.40
CA LYS A 204 40.10 -29.11 -16.65
C LYS A 204 39.44 -30.31 -17.34
N LYS A 205 38.25 -30.11 -17.91
CA LYS A 205 37.52 -31.14 -18.68
C LYS A 205 38.25 -31.50 -19.98
N HIS A 206 38.82 -30.51 -20.69
CA HIS A 206 39.63 -30.76 -21.88
C HIS A 206 40.95 -31.47 -21.56
N HIS A 207 41.64 -31.08 -20.49
CA HIS A 207 42.89 -31.70 -20.06
C HIS A 207 42.68 -33.17 -19.65
N LYS A 208 41.64 -33.47 -18.87
CA LYS A 208 41.29 -34.85 -18.48
C LYS A 208 41.00 -35.75 -19.69
N ARG A 209 40.27 -35.23 -20.69
CA ARG A 209 40.00 -35.94 -21.95
C ARG A 209 41.26 -36.23 -22.78
N ARG A 210 42.28 -35.36 -22.72
CA ARG A 210 43.57 -35.63 -23.40
C ARG A 210 44.34 -36.75 -22.69
N LEU A 211 44.43 -36.70 -21.36
CA LEU A 211 45.09 -37.75 -20.56
C LEU A 211 44.41 -39.11 -20.71
N GLU A 212 43.08 -39.16 -20.81
CA GLU A 212 42.35 -40.41 -21.07
C GLU A 212 42.68 -40.97 -22.46
N LYS A 213 42.71 -40.13 -23.51
CA LYS A 213 43.11 -40.57 -24.85
C LYS A 213 44.53 -41.12 -24.88
N GLU A 214 45.48 -40.46 -24.23
CA GLU A 214 46.88 -40.92 -24.16
C GLU A 214 46.98 -42.28 -23.46
N LYS A 215 46.18 -42.55 -22.42
CA LYS A 215 46.16 -43.86 -21.73
C LYS A 215 45.58 -45.03 -22.53
N PHE A 216 44.75 -44.77 -23.54
CA PHE A 216 44.20 -45.82 -24.43
C PHE A 216 45.06 -46.06 -25.67
N THR A 217 46.13 -45.28 -25.87
CA THR A 217 47.02 -45.38 -27.05
C THR A 217 48.34 -46.10 -26.72
N PHE A 218 48.51 -46.61 -25.49
CA PHE A 218 49.62 -47.45 -25.04
C PHE A 218 49.12 -48.82 -24.59
#